data_AF-A0A067T456-F1
#
_entry.id   AF-A0A067T456-F1
#
_cell.length_a   1.000
_cell.length_b   1.000
_cell.length_c   1.000
_cell.angle_alpha   90.00
_cell.angle_beta   90.00
_cell.angle_gamma   90.00
#
_symmetry.space_group_name_H-M   'P 1'
#
loop_
_entity.id
_entity.type
_entity.pdbx_description
1 polymer ?
#
loop_
_entity_poly.entity_id
_entity_poly.type
_entity_poly.pdbx_seq_one_letter_code
_entity_poly.pdbx_strand_id
1 'polypeptide(L)'
;MRPTIARQSEMPGAISPFQTKAAPHWLKSYVFNGYRRLSGEILFFGIPFAVGYGVYTWAKGFDEWQNSKAGHLAHVAAGGATHE
;
A
#
# COMPACT_ATOMS: atom_id res chain seq x y z
N MET A 1 -47.29 -3.65 -19.69
CA MET A 1 -46.74 -2.28 -19.52
C MET A 1 -46.46 -2.06 -18.05
N ARG A 2 -45.21 -1.75 -17.68
CA ARG A 2 -44.77 -1.53 -16.30
C ARG A 2 -44.65 0.00 -16.09
N PRO A 3 -45.27 0.60 -15.07
CA PRO A 3 -45.24 2.05 -14.93
C PRO A 3 -43.84 2.52 -14.53
N THR A 4 -43.29 3.48 -15.27
CA THR A 4 -42.04 4.17 -14.95
C THR A 4 -42.34 5.19 -13.85
N ILE A 5 -42.01 4.86 -12.60
CA ILE A 5 -42.15 5.78 -11.47
C ILE A 5 -41.11 6.90 -11.65
N ALA A 6 -41.58 8.12 -11.87
CA ALA A 6 -40.74 9.31 -11.97
C ALA A 6 -39.96 9.52 -10.67
N ARG A 7 -38.66 9.84 -10.78
CA ARG A 7 -37.76 10.15 -9.66
C ARG A 7 -38.26 11.43 -8.96
N GLN A 8 -38.74 11.30 -7.73
CA GLN A 8 -39.14 12.43 -6.89
C GLN A 8 -37.93 13.33 -6.63
N SER A 9 -38.02 14.63 -6.93
CA SER A 9 -36.95 15.60 -6.70
C SER A 9 -36.88 15.90 -5.20
N GLU A 10 -35.93 15.28 -4.50
CA GLU A 10 -35.59 15.61 -3.12
C GLU A 10 -34.93 17.01 -3.08
N MET A 11 -35.49 17.93 -2.29
CA MET A 11 -34.85 19.22 -2.04
C MET A 11 -33.78 19.06 -0.95
N PRO A 12 -32.48 19.28 -1.24
CA PRO A 12 -31.43 19.13 -0.23
C PRO A 12 -31.54 20.23 0.82
N GLY A 13 -31.72 19.85 2.09
CA GLY A 13 -31.66 20.79 3.22
C GLY A 13 -30.21 21.16 3.53
N ALA A 14 -29.74 22.30 3.02
CA ALA A 14 -28.44 22.87 3.37
C ALA A 14 -28.62 24.03 4.38
N ILE A 15 -27.74 24.10 5.38
CA ILE A 15 -27.65 25.20 6.35
C ILE A 15 -26.57 26.19 5.86
N SER A 16 -26.74 27.48 6.16
CA SER A 16 -25.77 28.52 5.80
C SER A 16 -24.38 28.23 6.42
N PRO A 17 -23.28 28.41 5.67
CA PRO A 17 -21.92 28.15 6.17
C PRO A 17 -21.56 29.03 7.37
N PHE A 18 -22.15 30.22 7.48
CA PHE A 18 -21.95 31.13 8.61
C PHE A 18 -22.65 30.66 9.90
N GLN A 19 -23.56 29.69 9.79
CA GLN A 19 -24.27 29.10 10.92
C GLN A 19 -23.61 27.79 11.40
N THR A 20 -22.62 27.25 10.66
CA THR A 20 -21.91 26.02 11.00
C THR A 20 -20.50 26.29 11.54
N LYS A 21 -20.02 25.40 12.42
CA LYS A 21 -18.61 25.44 12.87
C LYS A 21 -17.68 25.12 11.69
N ALA A 22 -16.51 25.76 11.62
CA ALA A 22 -15.57 25.61 10.52
C ALA A 22 -14.95 24.19 10.42
N ALA A 23 -14.68 23.54 11.56
CA ALA A 23 -14.02 22.22 11.60
C ALA A 23 -14.57 21.34 12.74
N PRO A 24 -15.88 21.02 12.75
CA PRO A 24 -16.45 20.16 13.77
C PRO A 24 -15.83 18.77 13.67
N HIS A 25 -15.26 18.28 14.77
CA HIS A 25 -14.75 16.91 14.89
C HIS A 25 -13.70 16.50 13.86
N TRP A 26 -12.99 17.48 13.28
CA TRP A 26 -12.05 17.22 12.20
C TRP A 26 -11.04 16.13 12.55
N LEU A 27 -10.40 16.17 13.73
CA LEU A 27 -9.37 15.19 14.09
C LEU A 27 -9.89 13.75 14.10
N LYS A 28 -10.95 13.47 14.88
CA LYS A 28 -11.52 12.12 14.93
C LYS A 28 -12.10 11.68 13.59
N SER A 29 -12.76 12.59 12.87
CA SER A 29 -13.35 12.30 11.56
C SER A 29 -12.26 11.96 10.54
N TYR A 30 -11.20 12.76 10.46
CA TYR A 30 -10.08 12.53 9.55
C TYR A 30 -9.30 11.26 9.88
N VAL A 31 -9.01 10.99 11.15
CA VAL A 31 -8.25 9.80 11.54
C VAL A 31 -9.05 8.52 11.27
N PHE A 32 -10.29 8.44 11.74
CA PHE A 32 -11.09 7.23 11.54
C PHE A 32 -11.52 7.04 10.08
N ASN A 33 -11.87 8.12 9.37
CA ASN A 33 -12.20 8.04 7.95
C ASN A 33 -10.96 7.73 7.10
N GLY A 34 -9.80 8.29 7.47
CA GLY A 34 -8.53 7.99 6.85
C GLY A 34 -8.16 6.52 7.01
N TYR A 35 -8.17 6.01 8.25
CA TYR A 35 -7.94 4.59 8.53
C TYR A 35 -8.87 3.68 7.74
N ARG A 36 -10.18 3.95 7.76
CA ARG A 36 -11.18 3.17 7.00
C ARG A 36 -10.93 3.16 5.49
N ARG A 37 -10.44 4.26 4.92
CA ARG A 37 -10.15 4.37 3.48
C ARG A 37 -8.84 3.67 3.13
N LEU A 38 -7.81 3.85 3.95
CA LEU A 38 -6.50 3.23 3.73
C LEU A 38 -6.54 1.72 3.95
N SER A 39 -7.30 1.23 4.93
CA SER A 39 -7.42 -0.20 5.22
C SER A 39 -8.11 -0.97 4.08
N GLY A 40 -9.03 -0.36 3.36
CA GLY A 40 -9.65 -0.97 2.18
C GLY A 40 -8.69 -1.18 1.01
N GLU A 41 -7.66 -0.33 0.92
CA GLU A 41 -6.71 -0.33 -0.20
C GLU A 41 -5.37 -1.00 0.16
N ILE A 42 -5.16 -1.36 1.43
CA ILE A 42 -3.86 -1.81 1.93
C ILE A 42 -3.33 -3.06 1.25
N LEU A 43 -4.21 -3.93 0.75
CA LEU A 43 -3.78 -5.11 0.00
C LEU A 43 -3.22 -4.73 -1.38
N PHE A 44 -3.80 -3.73 -2.04
CA PHE A 44 -3.41 -3.33 -3.40
C PHE A 44 -2.02 -2.70 -3.44
N PHE A 45 -1.69 -1.84 -2.48
CA PHE A 45 -0.33 -1.28 -2.39
C PHE A 45 0.59 -2.11 -1.48
N GLY A 46 0.07 -2.67 -0.39
CA GLY A 46 0.88 -3.37 0.61
C GLY A 46 1.52 -4.65 0.08
N ILE A 47 0.82 -5.42 -0.76
CA ILE A 47 1.39 -6.65 -1.35
C ILE A 47 2.59 -6.32 -2.25
N PRO A 48 2.48 -5.43 -3.26
CA PRO A 48 3.64 -5.03 -4.08
C PRO A 48 4.81 -4.47 -3.23
N PHE A 49 4.52 -3.64 -2.23
CA PHE A 49 5.55 -3.11 -1.34
C PHE A 49 6.26 -4.19 -0.53
N ALA A 50 5.50 -5.12 0.06
CA ALA A 50 6.05 -6.22 0.83
C ALA A 50 6.92 -7.14 -0.04
N VAL A 51 6.45 -7.47 -1.25
CA VAL A 51 7.21 -8.28 -2.22
C VAL A 51 8.49 -7.55 -2.64
N GLY A 52 8.38 -6.29 -3.05
CA GLY A 52 9.53 -5.50 -3.48
C GLY A 52 10.59 -5.37 -2.39
N TYR A 53 10.16 -5.08 -1.16
CA TYR A 53 11.07 -4.99 -0.03
C TYR A 53 11.68 -6.35 0.34
N GLY A 54 10.90 -7.43 0.31
CA GLY A 54 11.39 -8.78 0.57
C GLY A 54 12.42 -9.26 -0.45
N VAL A 55 12.19 -8.99 -1.73
CA VAL A 55 13.18 -9.29 -2.79
C VAL A 55 14.45 -8.47 -2.59
N TYR A 56 14.32 -7.18 -2.27
CA TYR A 56 15.47 -6.31 -2.03
C TYR A 56 16.34 -6.77 -0.85
N THR A 57 15.72 -7.12 0.28
CA THR A 57 16.46 -7.57 1.47
C THR A 57 17.14 -8.92 1.24
N TRP A 58 16.46 -9.84 0.56
CA TRP A 58 17.06 -11.11 0.15
C TRP A 58 18.23 -10.91 -0.81
N ALA A 59 18.05 -10.12 -1.87
CA ALA A 59 19.08 -9.88 -2.88
C ALA A 59 20.34 -9.25 -2.27
N LYS A 60 20.18 -8.28 -1.36
CA LYS A 60 21.31 -7.66 -0.66
C LYS A 60 22.06 -8.67 0.20
N GLY A 61 21.35 -9.46 1.01
CA GLY A 61 21.99 -10.47 1.85
C GLY A 61 22.69 -11.56 1.03
N PHE A 62 22.11 -11.93 -0.11
CA PHE A 62 22.72 -12.88 -1.04
C PHE A 62 23.98 -12.31 -1.71
N ASP A 63 23.95 -11.05 -2.14
CA ASP A 63 25.12 -10.36 -2.69
C ASP A 63 26.26 -10.25 -1.66
N GLU A 64 25.95 -9.88 -0.41
CA GLU A 64 26.92 -9.86 0.69
C GLU A 64 27.51 -11.26 0.94
N TRP A 65 26.68 -12.32 0.87
CA TRP A 65 27.15 -13.69 1.03
C TRP A 65 28.07 -14.13 -0.12
N GLN A 66 27.73 -13.83 -1.38
CA GLN A 66 28.57 -14.19 -2.53
C GLN A 66 29.96 -13.53 -2.44
N ASN A 67 30.00 -12.27 -2.01
CA ASN A 67 31.25 -11.53 -1.79
C ASN A 67 32.00 -11.95 -0.53
N SER A 68 31.45 -12.85 0.29
CA SER A 68 32.11 -13.40 1.47
C SER A 68 33.07 -14.54 1.13
N LYS A 69 33.98 -14.88 2.06
CA LYS A 69 34.85 -16.07 1.94
C LYS A 69 34.06 -17.36 1.73
N ALA A 70 32.97 -17.52 2.46
CA ALA A 70 32.12 -18.71 2.36
C ALA A 70 31.46 -18.80 0.98
N GLY A 71 31.02 -17.65 0.43
CA GLY A 71 30.49 -17.56 -0.93
C GLY A 71 31.52 -17.93 -1.99
N HIS A 72 32.75 -17.41 -1.88
CA HIS A 72 33.83 -17.76 -2.80
C HIS A 72 34.17 -19.26 -2.75
N LEU A 73 34.26 -19.86 -1.55
CA LEU A 73 34.48 -21.30 -1.40
C LEU A 73 33.35 -22.13 -2.02
N ALA A 74 32.09 -21.70 -1.83
CA ALA A 74 30.94 -22.35 -2.45
C ALA A 74 30.96 -22.21 -3.98
N HIS A 75 31.39 -21.06 -4.52
CA HIS A 75 31.49 -20.81 -5.94
C HIS A 75 32.61 -21.64 -6.61
N VAL A 76 33.75 -21.79 -5.92
CA VAL A 76 34.85 -22.68 -6.34
C VAL A 76 34.42 -24.14 -6.25
N ALA A 77 33.76 -24.54 -5.16
CA ALA A 77 33.27 -25.91 -4.96
C ALA A 77 32.16 -26.30 -5.96
N ALA A 78 31.36 -25.34 -6.43
CA ALA A 78 30.33 -25.53 -7.45
C ALA A 78 30.89 -25.67 -8.88
N GLY A 79 32.23 -25.68 -9.06
CA GLY A 79 32.87 -25.88 -10.35
C GLY A 79 33.20 -24.60 -11.11
N GLY A 80 33.27 -23.45 -10.42
CA GLY A 80 33.79 -22.22 -11.01
C GLY A 80 35.26 -22.37 -11.36
N ALA A 81 35.54 -22.75 -12.62
CA ALA A 81 36.87 -22.74 -13.18
C ALA A 81 37.45 -21.32 -13.04
N THR A 82 38.59 -21.23 -12.37
CA THR A 82 39.47 -20.07 -12.45
C THR A 82 39.82 -19.90 -13.93
N HIS A 83 39.17 -18.95 -14.61
CA HIS A 83 39.60 -18.51 -15.93
C HIS A 83 41.01 -17.92 -15.75
N GLU A 84 41.98 -18.67 -16.26
CA GLU A 84 43.38 -18.28 -16.45
C GLU A 84 43.57 -17.35 -17.66
#